data_AF-A0A286Q4W9-F1
#
_entry.id   AF-A0A286Q4W9-F1
#
_cell.length_a   1.000
_cell.length_b   1.000
_cell.length_c   1.000
_cell.angle_alpha   90.00
_cell.angle_beta   90.00
_cell.angle_gamma   90.00
#
_symmetry.space_group_name_H-M   'P 1'
#
loop_
_entity.id
_entity.type
_entity.pdbx_description
1 polymer ?
#
loop_
_entity_poly.entity_id
_entity_poly.type
_entity_poly.pdbx_seq_one_letter_code
_entity_poly.pdbx_strand_id
1 'polypeptide(L)'
;MTAKRVAKSAVEWAAFLERVPPNQKEAFRAFKSKSDLFVAKVHRFPENLPQIDFASYASKLNNPAMVAEFEKSYKALAISYPKDKANIKNQIDADEKATAIATEKHISELRKTITDAKTMLSKIDSVPPPNIMTNEMYADYFPDQARNPWERPTFWPHTKSYQPENDHHAIH
;
A
#
# COMPACT_ATOMS: atom_id res chain seq x y z
N MET A 1 31.64 -6.26 -17.52
CA MET A 1 30.46 -6.84 -16.84
C MET A 1 29.71 -5.74 -16.09
N THR A 2 29.09 -4.81 -16.83
CA THR A 2 28.40 -3.61 -16.29
C THR A 2 26.89 -3.70 -16.51
N ALA A 3 26.36 -4.90 -16.76
CA ALA A 3 24.95 -5.15 -17.07
C ALA A 3 23.99 -5.03 -15.85
N LYS A 4 24.37 -4.32 -14.78
CA LYS A 4 23.63 -4.25 -13.50
C LYS A 4 23.35 -2.82 -13.00
N ARG A 5 23.60 -1.78 -13.80
CA ARG A 5 23.73 -0.40 -13.26
C ARG A 5 22.48 0.18 -12.62
N VAL A 6 21.29 -0.22 -13.07
CA VAL A 6 20.05 -0.16 -12.29
C VAL A 6 19.29 -1.35 -12.85
N ALA A 7 18.89 -2.31 -12.01
CA ALA A 7 17.92 -3.31 -12.47
C ALA A 7 16.84 -2.54 -13.20
N LYS A 8 16.53 -2.86 -14.47
CA LYS A 8 15.31 -2.38 -15.12
C LYS A 8 14.17 -2.87 -14.23
N SER A 9 13.86 -2.16 -13.16
CA SER A 9 12.62 -2.34 -12.43
C SER A 9 11.62 -1.75 -13.38
N ALA A 10 11.07 -2.60 -14.25
CA ALA A 10 9.83 -2.33 -14.94
C ALA A 10 8.76 -2.21 -13.84
N VAL A 11 8.76 -1.08 -13.15
CA VAL A 11 7.71 -0.75 -12.20
C VAL A 11 6.52 -0.38 -13.07
N GLU A 12 5.52 -1.25 -13.08
CA GLU A 12 4.24 -1.00 -13.74
C GLU A 12 3.48 0.10 -12.98
N TRP A 13 3.85 1.35 -13.26
CA TRP A 13 3.30 2.53 -12.57
C TRP A 13 1.79 2.67 -12.72
N ALA A 14 1.22 2.18 -13.84
CA ALA A 14 -0.22 2.16 -14.07
C ALA A 14 -0.93 1.20 -13.10
N ALA A 15 -0.45 -0.04 -13.01
CA ALA A 15 -0.98 -1.06 -12.11
C ALA A 15 -0.82 -0.66 -10.63
N PHE A 16 0.23 0.08 -10.30
CA PHE A 16 0.41 0.62 -8.95
C PHE A 16 -0.61 1.72 -8.64
N LEU A 17 -0.83 2.65 -9.58
CA LEU A 17 -1.79 3.75 -9.41
C LEU A 17 -3.22 3.25 -9.16
N GLU A 18 -3.63 2.16 -9.80
CA GLU A 18 -4.95 1.54 -9.60
C GLU A 18 -5.18 1.00 -8.18
N ARG A 19 -4.10 0.55 -7.52
CA ARG A 19 -4.15 -0.03 -6.17
C ARG A 19 -4.04 1.02 -5.06
N VAL A 20 -3.66 2.25 -5.40
CA VAL A 20 -3.41 3.31 -4.41
C VAL A 20 -4.75 3.93 -3.95
N PRO A 21 -5.03 3.92 -2.64
CA PRO A 21 -6.18 4.61 -2.07
C PRO A 21 -6.20 6.11 -2.42
N PRO A 22 -7.39 6.73 -2.57
CA PRO A 22 -7.51 8.12 -3.03
C PRO A 22 -6.79 9.14 -2.13
N ASN A 23 -6.74 8.89 -0.82
CA ASN A 23 -6.02 9.69 0.17
C ASN A 23 -4.49 9.62 0.05
N GLN A 24 -3.94 8.63 -0.66
CA GLN A 24 -2.48 8.42 -0.79
C GLN A 24 -1.95 8.74 -2.19
N LYS A 25 -2.81 9.22 -3.11
CA LYS A 25 -2.41 9.53 -4.50
C LYS A 25 -1.33 10.62 -4.59
N GLU A 26 -1.34 11.58 -3.68
CA GLU A 26 -0.33 12.65 -3.65
C GLU A 26 1.05 12.12 -3.25
N ALA A 27 1.11 11.30 -2.19
CA ALA A 27 2.34 10.64 -1.77
C ALA A 27 2.91 9.75 -2.88
N PHE A 28 2.06 9.03 -3.60
CA PHE A 28 2.47 8.24 -4.77
C PHE A 28 3.09 9.10 -5.88
N ARG A 29 2.45 10.23 -6.24
CA ARG A 29 2.99 11.16 -7.25
C ARG A 29 4.36 11.70 -6.83
N ALA A 30 4.51 12.07 -5.56
CA ALA A 30 5.79 12.53 -5.02
C ALA A 30 6.87 11.44 -5.08
N PHE A 31 6.52 10.19 -4.73
CA PHE A 31 7.44 9.05 -4.84
C PHE A 31 7.87 8.79 -6.28
N LYS A 32 6.92 8.73 -7.22
CA LYS A 32 7.19 8.55 -8.65
C LYS A 32 8.12 9.64 -9.18
N SER A 33 7.81 10.92 -8.90
CA SER A 33 8.64 12.05 -9.33
C SER A 33 10.09 11.93 -8.82
N LYS A 34 10.28 11.58 -7.55
CA LYS A 34 11.63 11.34 -7.00
C LYS A 34 12.34 10.19 -7.71
N SER A 35 11.65 9.08 -7.94
CA SER A 35 12.19 7.91 -8.66
C SER A 35 12.65 8.29 -10.07
N ASP A 36 11.78 8.95 -10.85
CA ASP A 36 12.08 9.38 -12.21
C ASP A 36 13.25 10.37 -12.25
N LEU A 37 13.33 11.30 -11.30
CA LEU A 37 14.47 12.23 -11.16
C LEU A 37 15.79 11.50 -10.88
N PHE A 38 15.78 10.46 -10.05
CA PHE A 38 16.99 9.66 -9.79
C PHE A 38 17.40 8.87 -11.03
N VAL A 39 16.46 8.22 -11.71
CA VAL A 39 16.71 7.48 -12.95
C VAL A 39 17.29 8.40 -14.01
N ALA A 40 16.70 9.58 -14.22
CA ALA A 40 17.20 10.58 -15.16
C ALA A 40 18.63 11.05 -14.80
N LYS A 41 18.93 11.26 -13.51
CA LYS A 41 20.30 11.61 -13.06
C LYS A 41 21.29 10.49 -13.35
N VAL A 42 20.93 9.23 -13.10
CA VAL A 42 21.81 8.08 -13.39
C VAL A 42 22.10 7.99 -14.89
N HIS A 43 21.10 8.20 -15.75
CA HIS A 43 21.29 8.20 -17.21
C HIS A 43 22.11 9.38 -17.73
N ARG A 44 22.15 10.51 -17.01
CA ARG A 44 22.94 11.69 -17.40
C ARG A 44 24.45 11.47 -17.26
N PHE A 45 24.89 10.63 -16.32
CA PHE A 45 26.31 10.43 -16.06
C PHE A 45 26.86 9.17 -16.75
N PRO A 46 27.95 9.26 -17.52
CA PRO A 46 28.51 8.13 -18.25
C PRO A 46 29.05 7.04 -17.30
N GLU A 47 29.13 5.81 -17.82
CA GLU A 47 29.48 4.66 -16.98
C GLU A 47 30.93 4.61 -16.54
N ASN A 48 31.80 5.13 -17.41
CA ASN A 48 33.22 5.21 -17.20
C ASN A 48 33.64 6.67 -17.16
N LEU A 49 34.77 6.92 -16.50
CA LEU A 49 35.53 8.15 -16.64
C LEU A 49 35.69 8.48 -18.14
N PRO A 50 35.41 9.72 -18.58
CA PRO A 50 35.50 10.09 -19.99
C PRO A 50 36.92 9.80 -20.51
N GLN A 51 37.04 9.14 -21.66
CA GLN A 51 38.34 8.86 -22.24
C GLN A 51 38.98 10.19 -22.67
N ILE A 52 40.05 10.59 -21.98
CA ILE A 52 40.85 11.75 -22.33
C ILE A 52 41.88 11.30 -23.36
N ASP A 53 41.96 12.02 -24.49
CA ASP A 53 42.99 11.79 -25.50
C ASP A 53 44.31 12.44 -25.08
N PHE A 54 45.11 11.74 -24.30
CA PHE A 54 46.42 12.22 -23.82
C PHE A 54 47.46 12.39 -24.95
N ALA A 55 47.27 11.75 -26.12
CA ALA A 55 48.21 11.83 -27.23
C ALA A 55 48.17 13.19 -27.94
N SER A 56 46.98 13.78 -28.12
CA SER A 56 46.86 15.14 -28.66
C SER A 56 47.40 16.22 -27.72
N TYR A 57 47.39 15.98 -26.39
CA TYR A 57 48.00 16.89 -25.43
C TYR A 57 49.53 16.75 -25.37
N ALA A 58 50.06 15.52 -25.45
CA ALA A 58 51.51 15.27 -25.46
C ALA A 58 52.22 15.92 -26.66
N SER A 59 51.55 16.03 -27.82
CA SER A 59 52.09 16.67 -29.02
C SER A 59 52.08 18.21 -28.99
N LYS A 60 51.23 18.82 -28.15
CA LYS A 60 51.09 20.28 -28.05
C LYS A 60 51.83 20.89 -26.86
N LEU A 61 52.16 20.08 -25.86
CA LEU A 61 52.83 20.51 -24.64
C LEU A 61 54.35 20.31 -24.73
N ASN A 62 55.11 21.31 -24.28
CA ASN A 62 56.57 21.28 -24.30
C ASN A 62 57.17 20.30 -23.26
N ASN A 63 56.35 19.77 -22.34
CA ASN A 63 56.76 18.81 -21.32
C ASN A 63 55.91 17.52 -21.37
N PRO A 64 56.38 16.48 -22.08
CA PRO A 64 55.65 15.21 -22.21
C PRO A 64 55.67 14.36 -20.93
N ALA A 65 56.62 14.58 -20.01
CA ALA A 65 56.72 13.82 -18.77
C ALA A 65 55.53 14.09 -17.83
N MET A 66 55.07 15.34 -17.80
CA MET A 66 53.91 15.76 -17.00
C MET A 66 52.60 15.12 -17.50
N VAL A 67 52.45 14.93 -18.83
CA VAL A 67 51.26 14.28 -19.40
C VAL A 67 51.19 12.79 -19.01
N ALA A 68 52.33 12.11 -18.95
CA ALA A 68 52.40 10.71 -18.53
C ALA A 68 52.05 10.51 -17.05
N GLU A 69 52.43 11.45 -16.17
CA GLU A 69 52.03 11.42 -14.75
C GLU A 69 50.52 11.64 -14.56
N PHE A 70 49.90 12.53 -15.36
CA PHE A 70 48.45 12.73 -15.35
C PHE A 70 47.68 11.53 -15.89
N GLU A 71 48.17 10.90 -16.95
CA GLU A 71 47.55 9.68 -17.47
C GLU A 71 47.57 8.56 -16.43
N LYS A 72 48.70 8.40 -15.74
CA LYS A 72 48.87 7.39 -14.68
C LYS A 72 47.94 7.65 -13.48
N SER A 73 47.87 8.89 -13.01
CA SER A 73 46.99 9.27 -11.90
C SER A 73 45.50 9.20 -12.26
N TYR A 74 45.13 9.53 -13.50
CA TYR A 74 43.75 9.41 -14.00
C TYR A 74 43.29 7.95 -14.07
N LYS A 75 44.14 7.07 -14.61
CA LYS A 75 43.86 5.61 -14.66
C LYS A 75 43.85 4.96 -13.28
N ALA A 76 44.62 5.49 -12.33
CA ALA A 76 44.64 5.02 -10.94
C ALA A 76 43.43 5.47 -10.11
N LEU A 77 42.64 6.42 -10.61
CA LEU A 77 41.48 6.96 -9.90
C LEU A 77 40.31 5.95 -9.90
N ALA A 78 40.29 5.07 -8.90
CA ALA A 78 39.15 4.18 -8.65
C ALA A 78 38.12 4.88 -7.75
N ILE A 79 36.97 5.25 -8.32
CA ILE A 79 35.85 5.79 -7.54
C ILE A 79 35.17 4.62 -6.81
N SER A 80 35.35 4.54 -5.49
CA SER A 80 34.69 3.52 -4.68
C SER A 80 33.17 3.72 -4.69
N TYR A 81 32.42 2.60 -4.71
CA TYR A 81 30.97 2.65 -4.63
C TYR A 81 30.55 3.24 -3.27
N PRO A 82 29.55 4.14 -3.22
CA PRO A 82 29.10 4.70 -1.95
C PRO A 82 28.63 3.58 -1.00
N LYS A 83 29.24 3.52 0.19
CA LYS A 83 28.79 2.62 1.25
C LYS A 83 27.54 3.22 1.91
N ASP A 84 26.48 2.44 2.01
CA ASP A 84 25.29 2.82 2.79
C ASP A 84 25.68 2.86 4.27
N LYS A 85 25.82 4.08 4.82
CA LYS A 85 26.18 4.28 6.23
C LYS A 85 25.01 4.08 7.18
N ALA A 86 23.78 4.13 6.66
CA ALA A 86 22.57 4.18 7.48
C ALA A 86 21.78 2.86 7.46
N ASN A 87 22.26 1.82 6.76
CA ASN A 87 21.61 0.50 6.64
C ASN A 87 20.11 0.62 6.30
N ILE A 88 19.76 1.60 5.46
CA ILE A 88 18.37 1.93 5.14
C ILE A 88 17.70 0.74 4.43
N LYS A 89 18.47 -0.02 3.65
CA LYS A 89 17.98 -1.24 2.99
C LYS A 89 17.44 -2.26 3.99
N ASN A 90 18.14 -2.51 5.10
CA ASN A 90 17.72 -3.49 6.08
C ASN A 90 16.45 -3.05 6.83
N GLN A 91 16.26 -1.74 7.03
CA GLN A 91 15.04 -1.18 7.61
C GLN A 91 13.85 -1.40 6.68
N ILE A 92 14.01 -1.11 5.38
CA ILE A 92 12.97 -1.35 4.37
C ILE A 92 12.60 -2.84 4.31
N ASP A 93 13.59 -3.74 4.29
CA ASP A 93 13.36 -5.19 4.25
C ASP A 93 12.62 -5.69 5.53
N ALA A 94 12.80 -5.01 6.67
CA ALA A 94 12.08 -5.31 7.91
C ALA A 94 10.62 -4.79 7.87
N ASP A 95 10.43 -3.57 7.37
CA ASP A 95 9.11 -2.96 7.20
C ASP A 95 8.24 -3.74 6.20
N GLU A 96 8.84 -4.25 5.11
CA GLU A 96 8.16 -5.10 4.14
C GLU A 96 7.63 -6.40 4.78
N LYS A 97 8.43 -7.04 5.64
CA LYS A 97 7.99 -8.24 6.37
C LYS A 97 6.88 -7.93 7.38
N ALA A 98 7.00 -6.83 8.12
CA ALA A 98 5.99 -6.42 9.09
C ALA A 98 4.64 -6.10 8.40
N THR A 99 4.69 -5.40 7.27
CA THR A 99 3.50 -5.04 6.48
C THR A 99 2.87 -6.26 5.80
N ALA A 100 3.66 -7.23 5.34
CA ALA A 100 3.14 -8.49 4.80
C ALA A 100 2.28 -9.24 5.83
N ILE A 101 2.78 -9.38 7.06
CA ILE A 101 2.04 -10.04 8.17
C ILE A 101 0.75 -9.29 8.50
N ALA A 102 0.79 -7.96 8.56
CA ALA A 102 -0.40 -7.14 8.80
C ALA A 102 -1.43 -7.29 7.67
N THR A 103 -0.96 -7.37 6.42
CA THR A 103 -1.82 -7.56 5.23
C THR A 103 -2.51 -8.91 5.27
N GLU A 104 -1.80 -9.99 5.61
CA GLU A 104 -2.39 -11.33 5.75
C GLU A 104 -3.48 -11.38 6.83
N LYS A 105 -3.23 -10.75 7.99
CA LYS A 105 -4.23 -10.61 9.05
C LYS A 105 -5.47 -9.88 8.55
N HIS A 106 -5.29 -8.75 7.89
CA HIS A 106 -6.40 -7.96 7.36
C HIS A 106 -7.21 -8.73 6.30
N ILE A 107 -6.55 -9.47 5.41
CA ILE A 107 -7.23 -10.34 4.43
C ILE A 107 -8.08 -11.40 5.15
N SER A 108 -7.55 -11.99 6.22
CA SER A 108 -8.28 -13.00 7.00
C SER A 108 -9.52 -12.42 7.69
N GLU A 109 -9.43 -11.20 8.22
CA GLU A 109 -10.54 -10.47 8.83
C GLU A 109 -11.61 -10.15 7.79
N LEU A 110 -11.22 -9.56 6.66
CA LEU A 110 -12.14 -9.24 5.57
C LEU A 110 -12.86 -10.49 5.05
N ARG A 111 -12.17 -11.63 4.94
CA ARG A 111 -12.80 -12.90 4.54
C ARG A 111 -13.89 -13.33 5.51
N LYS A 112 -13.66 -13.19 6.83
CA LYS A 112 -14.67 -13.47 7.86
C LYS A 112 -15.86 -12.51 7.73
N THR A 113 -15.60 -11.21 7.58
CA THR A 113 -16.67 -10.23 7.38
C THR A 113 -17.50 -10.53 6.13
N ILE A 114 -16.86 -10.97 5.03
CA ILE A 114 -17.57 -11.37 3.81
C ILE A 114 -18.42 -12.61 4.06
N THR A 115 -17.93 -13.61 4.78
CA THR A 115 -18.75 -14.80 5.11
C THR A 115 -19.93 -14.42 5.98
N ASP A 116 -19.72 -13.59 7.00
CA ASP A 116 -20.78 -13.15 7.91
C ASP A 116 -21.84 -12.35 7.15
N ALA A 117 -21.43 -11.38 6.32
CA ALA A 117 -22.33 -10.60 5.48
C ALA A 117 -23.13 -11.47 4.51
N LYS A 118 -22.52 -12.51 3.91
CA LYS A 118 -23.24 -13.48 3.06
C LYS A 118 -24.28 -14.27 3.84
N THR A 119 -23.96 -14.70 5.07
CA THR A 119 -24.95 -15.38 5.91
C THR A 119 -26.10 -14.45 6.29
N MET A 120 -25.83 -13.17 6.59
CA MET A 120 -26.87 -12.17 6.86
C MET A 120 -27.75 -11.95 5.63
N LEU A 121 -27.17 -11.81 4.43
CA LEU A 121 -27.94 -11.71 3.19
C LEU A 121 -28.85 -12.92 2.98
N SER A 122 -28.34 -14.15 3.16
CA SER A 122 -29.17 -15.35 3.04
C SER A 122 -30.31 -15.42 4.07
N LYS A 123 -30.10 -14.87 5.27
CA LYS A 123 -31.15 -14.75 6.29
C LYS A 123 -32.20 -13.72 5.85
N ILE A 124 -31.78 -12.55 5.37
CA ILE A 124 -32.68 -11.52 4.87
C ILE A 124 -33.52 -12.04 3.70
N ASP A 125 -32.90 -12.76 2.76
CA ASP A 125 -33.59 -13.36 1.61
C ASP A 125 -34.64 -14.41 2.02
N SER A 126 -34.47 -15.04 3.20
CA SER A 126 -35.45 -16.00 3.75
C SER A 126 -36.67 -15.33 4.39
N VAL A 127 -36.59 -14.03 4.69
CA VAL A 127 -37.67 -13.27 5.32
C VAL A 127 -38.67 -12.83 4.25
N PRO A 128 -39.99 -13.09 4.44
CA PRO A 128 -41.01 -12.63 3.52
C PRO A 128 -41.03 -11.09 3.37
N PRO A 129 -41.44 -10.56 2.21
CA PRO A 129 -41.60 -9.12 2.02
C PRO A 129 -42.59 -8.52 3.04
N PRO A 130 -42.38 -7.27 3.51
CA PRO A 130 -43.22 -6.64 4.54
C PRO A 130 -44.72 -6.61 4.20
N ASN A 131 -45.07 -6.55 2.92
CA ASN A 131 -46.48 -6.49 2.48
C ASN A 131 -47.25 -7.80 2.68
N ILE A 132 -46.55 -8.93 2.85
CA ILE A 132 -47.15 -10.27 3.01
C ILE A 132 -46.90 -10.80 4.44
N MET A 133 -46.01 -10.15 5.20
CA MET A 133 -45.63 -10.58 6.53
C MET A 133 -46.77 -10.31 7.54
N THR A 134 -47.30 -11.37 8.14
CA THR A 134 -48.26 -11.27 9.25
C THR A 134 -47.55 -11.08 10.58
N ASN A 135 -48.27 -10.63 11.61
CA ASN A 135 -47.69 -10.46 12.96
C ASN A 135 -47.18 -11.78 13.57
N GLU A 136 -47.81 -12.91 13.24
CA GLU A 136 -47.38 -14.24 13.67
C GLU A 136 -46.08 -14.65 12.99
N MET A 137 -45.98 -14.48 11.66
CA MET A 137 -44.73 -14.70 10.93
C MET A 137 -43.60 -13.80 11.45
N TYR A 138 -43.90 -12.54 11.74
CA TYR A 138 -42.93 -11.62 12.33
C TYR A 138 -42.43 -12.13 13.69
N ALA A 139 -43.27 -12.75 14.51
CA ALA A 139 -42.86 -13.37 15.76
C ALA A 139 -41.96 -14.59 15.57
N ASP A 140 -42.16 -15.38 14.51
CA ASP A 140 -41.31 -16.53 14.21
C ASP A 140 -39.91 -16.11 13.71
N TYR A 141 -39.84 -15.10 12.83
CA TYR A 141 -38.57 -14.62 12.27
C TYR A 141 -37.81 -13.67 13.20
N PHE A 142 -38.53 -12.85 13.98
CA PHE A 142 -38.00 -11.83 14.88
C PHE A 142 -38.58 -11.94 16.29
N PRO A 143 -38.34 -13.06 17.01
CA PRO A 143 -38.91 -13.29 18.33
C PRO A 143 -38.50 -12.21 19.35
N ASP A 144 -37.28 -11.69 19.23
CA ASP A 144 -36.76 -10.62 20.09
C ASP A 144 -37.43 -9.27 19.84
N GLN A 145 -38.03 -9.01 18.69
CA GLN A 145 -38.67 -7.70 18.39
C GLN A 145 -40.19 -7.78 18.33
N ALA A 146 -40.74 -9.00 18.36
CA ALA A 146 -42.16 -9.22 18.31
C ALA A 146 -42.84 -8.86 19.63
N ARG A 147 -44.11 -8.45 19.54
CA ARG A 147 -44.91 -8.13 20.72
C ARG A 147 -45.21 -9.42 21.47
N ASN A 148 -44.60 -9.59 22.65
CA ASN A 148 -44.87 -10.70 23.56
C ASN A 148 -45.57 -10.19 24.84
N PRO A 149 -46.92 -10.21 24.90
CA PRO A 149 -47.64 -9.66 26.05
C PRO A 149 -47.45 -10.45 27.36
N TRP A 150 -46.94 -11.69 27.30
CA TRP A 150 -46.81 -12.57 28.47
C TRP A 150 -45.52 -12.33 29.24
N GLU A 151 -44.41 -12.16 28.51
CA GLU A 151 -43.10 -11.89 29.14
C GLU A 151 -42.75 -10.41 29.16
N ARG A 152 -43.24 -9.63 28.17
CA ARG A 152 -42.88 -8.21 27.97
C ARG A 152 -44.12 -7.38 27.61
N PRO A 153 -45.02 -7.12 28.58
CA PRO A 153 -46.21 -6.31 28.33
C PRO A 153 -45.80 -4.90 27.87
N THR A 154 -46.37 -4.46 26.75
CA THR A 154 -46.21 -3.10 26.22
C THR A 154 -47.57 -2.40 26.15
N PHE A 155 -47.58 -1.10 26.40
CA PHE A 155 -48.76 -0.25 26.29
C PHE A 155 -48.86 0.41 24.91
N TRP A 156 -50.05 0.86 24.53
CA TRP A 156 -50.20 1.68 23.33
C TRP A 156 -49.74 3.13 23.63
N PRO A 157 -49.01 3.82 22.72
CA PRO A 157 -48.49 3.35 21.43
C PRO A 157 -47.22 2.52 21.59
N HIS A 158 -47.19 1.31 21.00
CA HIS A 158 -46.10 0.33 21.08
C HIS A 158 -44.85 0.80 20.31
N THR A 159 -44.26 1.90 20.76
CA THR A 159 -43.16 2.60 20.08
C THR A 159 -42.04 2.86 21.08
N LYS A 160 -40.81 2.78 20.59
CA LYS A 160 -39.59 2.95 21.41
C LYS A 160 -39.54 4.30 22.13
N SER A 161 -40.11 5.36 21.54
CA SER A 161 -40.13 6.69 22.16
C SER A 161 -41.01 6.79 23.40
N TYR A 162 -42.06 5.96 23.49
CA TYR A 162 -42.99 5.97 24.62
C TYR A 162 -42.64 4.93 25.69
N GLN A 163 -41.92 3.86 25.32
CA GLN A 163 -41.51 2.78 26.22
C GLN A 163 -40.04 2.40 25.97
N PRO A 164 -39.08 3.26 26.36
CA PRO A 164 -37.65 3.00 26.17
C PRO A 164 -37.13 1.84 27.03
N GLU A 165 -37.81 1.55 28.14
CA GLU A 165 -37.49 0.43 29.05
C GLU A 165 -37.68 -0.96 28.42
N ASN A 166 -38.48 -1.06 27.36
CA ASN A 166 -38.74 -2.31 26.66
C ASN A 166 -37.88 -2.49 25.40
N ASP A 167 -36.83 -1.67 25.21
CA ASP A 167 -35.92 -1.78 24.07
C ASP A 167 -34.88 -2.90 24.28
N HIS A 168 -34.82 -3.84 23.34
CA HIS A 168 -33.88 -4.96 23.34
C HIS A 168 -32.45 -4.54 22.98
N HIS A 169 -32.25 -3.31 22.49
CA HIS A 169 -30.95 -2.75 22.09
C HIS A 169 -30.46 -1.63 23.02
N ALA A 170 -31.18 -1.32 24.10
CA ALA A 170 -30.70 -0.45 25.15
C ALA A 170 -29.67 -1.21 25.98
N ILE A 171 -28.39 -0.96 25.72
CA ILE A 171 -27.30 -1.43 26.57
C ILE A 171 -27.47 -0.72 27.93
N HIS A 172 -27.74 -1.49 28.99
CA HIS A 172 -27.66 -1.02 30.37
C HIS A 172 -26.22 -0.79 30.80
#